data_AF-U9VS62-F1
#
_entry.id   AF-U9VS62-F1
#
_cell.length_a   1.000
_cell.length_b   1.000
_cell.length_c   1.000
_cell.angle_alpha   90.00
_cell.angle_beta   90.00
_cell.angle_gamma   90.00
#
_symmetry.space_group_name_H-M   'P 1'
#
loop_
_entity.id
_entity.type
_entity.pdbx_description
1 polymer ?
#
loop_
_entity_poly.entity_id
_entity_poly.type
_entity_poly.pdbx_seq_one_letter_code
_entity_poly.pdbx_strand_id
1 'polypeptide(L)'
;MAAHLPQNVGLRARVTELTGLSTGQVITIGVATVALTPIVLPVLRPVLKATIKTGVTAFEKTKQAIAETGEILADIAAEAKAEARTDSLKAVTQAGPVQSAANEN
;
A
#
# COMPACT_ATOMS: atom_id res chain seq x y z
N MET A 1 -56.37 -15.89 -21.90
CA MET A 1 -55.11 -16.18 -21.16
C MET A 1 -54.04 -15.23 -21.70
N ALA A 2 -54.04 -13.97 -21.23
CA ALA A 2 -53.11 -12.95 -21.72
C ALA A 2 -51.97 -12.81 -20.69
N ALA A 3 -50.75 -13.12 -21.14
CA ALA A 3 -49.54 -13.01 -20.35
C ALA A 3 -49.28 -11.54 -19.98
N HIS A 4 -49.40 -11.22 -18.70
CA HIS A 4 -49.08 -9.91 -18.16
C HIS A 4 -47.54 -9.79 -18.04
N LEU A 5 -46.89 -9.26 -19.08
CA LEU A 5 -45.46 -8.99 -19.04
C LEU A 5 -45.15 -7.92 -17.98
N PRO A 6 -44.10 -8.10 -17.14
CA PRO A 6 -43.71 -7.09 -16.17
C PRO A 6 -43.23 -5.85 -16.90
N GLN A 7 -43.93 -4.74 -16.68
CA GLN A 7 -43.60 -3.45 -17.27
C GLN A 7 -42.22 -3.01 -16.79
N ASN A 8 -41.42 -2.54 -17.75
CA ASN A 8 -40.09 -1.98 -17.59
C ASN A 8 -40.08 -0.84 -16.54
N VAL A 9 -39.88 -1.20 -15.27
CA VAL A 9 -39.66 -0.24 -14.19
C VAL A 9 -38.24 0.28 -14.36
N GLY A 10 -38.12 1.49 -14.91
CA GLY A 10 -36.83 2.12 -15.16
C GLY A 10 -35.95 2.16 -13.92
N LEU A 11 -34.63 2.10 -14.10
CA LEU A 11 -33.62 2.02 -13.03
C LEU A 11 -33.82 3.10 -11.96
N ARG A 12 -34.33 4.28 -12.35
CA ARG A 12 -34.64 5.39 -11.44
C ARG A 12 -35.79 5.08 -10.49
N ALA A 13 -36.83 4.38 -10.94
CA ALA A 13 -37.93 3.95 -10.08
C ALA A 13 -37.49 2.84 -9.12
N ARG A 14 -36.60 1.93 -9.57
CA ARG A 14 -35.98 0.94 -8.68
C ARG A 14 -35.02 1.56 -7.67
N VAL A 15 -34.26 2.59 -8.07
CA VAL A 15 -33.41 3.36 -7.14
C VAL A 15 -34.29 4.11 -6.13
N THR A 16 -35.38 4.75 -6.55
CA THR A 16 -36.32 5.39 -5.64
C THR A 16 -37.06 4.39 -4.74
N GLU A 17 -37.31 3.15 -5.19
CA GLU A 17 -37.86 2.07 -4.37
C GLU A 17 -36.82 1.55 -3.36
N LEU A 18 -35.56 1.38 -3.79
CA LEU A 18 -34.42 0.99 -2.95
C LEU A 18 -34.06 2.07 -1.91
N THR A 19 -34.20 3.34 -2.28
CA THR A 19 -33.93 4.50 -1.41
C THR A 19 -35.23 5.12 -0.92
N GLY A 20 -36.36 4.41 -0.93
CA GLY A 20 -37.74 4.90 -0.73
C GLY A 20 -38.07 5.46 0.65
N LEU A 21 -37.08 6.03 1.32
CA LEU A 21 -37.21 6.83 2.50
C LEU A 21 -37.94 8.12 2.12
N SER A 22 -39.15 8.26 2.63
CA SER A 22 -39.85 9.54 2.64
C SER A 22 -39.00 10.61 3.32
N THR A 23 -39.19 11.87 2.95
CA THR A 23 -38.51 13.01 3.59
C THR A 23 -38.64 12.96 5.11
N GLY A 24 -39.79 12.52 5.64
CA GLY A 24 -40.01 12.32 7.07
C GLY A 24 -39.12 11.24 7.69
N GLN A 25 -38.88 10.13 6.99
CA GLN A 25 -37.96 9.08 7.45
C GLN A 25 -36.52 9.58 7.47
N VAL A 26 -36.08 10.30 6.44
CA VAL A 26 -34.72 10.88 6.40
C VAL A 26 -34.50 11.83 7.57
N ILE A 27 -35.46 12.71 7.85
CA ILE A 27 -35.40 13.63 8.99
C ILE A 27 -35.37 12.85 10.30
N THR A 28 -36.22 11.83 10.45
CA THR A 28 -36.29 11.02 11.68
C THR A 28 -34.97 10.29 11.94
N ILE A 29 -34.37 9.69 10.92
CA ILE A 29 -33.07 9.03 11.01
C ILE A 29 -31.99 10.04 11.38
N GLY A 30 -31.98 11.23 10.76
CA GLY A 30 -31.04 12.29 11.07
C GLY A 30 -31.14 12.75 12.54
N VAL A 31 -32.35 13.02 13.02
CA VAL A 31 -32.60 13.43 14.40
C VAL A 31 -32.21 12.31 15.39
N ALA A 32 -32.60 11.07 15.12
CA ALA A 32 -32.24 9.91 15.94
C ALA A 32 -30.71 9.73 16.02
N THR A 33 -30.00 9.92 14.90
CA THR A 33 -28.54 9.81 14.86
C THR A 33 -27.87 10.89 15.72
N VAL A 34 -28.32 12.15 15.63
CA VAL A 34 -27.80 13.25 16.46
C VAL A 34 -28.11 12.99 17.94
N ALA A 35 -29.31 12.51 18.26
CA ALA A 35 -29.70 12.19 19.64
C ALA A 35 -28.88 11.04 20.24
N LEU A 36 -28.49 10.04 19.45
CA LEU A 36 -27.65 8.92 19.88
C LEU A 36 -26.15 9.24 19.92
N THR A 37 -25.72 10.33 19.26
CA THR A 37 -24.32 10.75 19.19
C THR A 37 -23.59 10.80 20.54
N PRO A 38 -24.13 11.40 21.63
CA PRO A 38 -23.43 11.45 22.92
C PRO A 38 -23.15 10.07 23.54
N ILE A 39 -23.90 9.04 23.14
CA ILE A 39 -23.73 7.66 23.63
C ILE A 39 -22.70 6.91 22.78
N VAL A 40 -22.76 7.08 21.45
CA VAL A 40 -21.89 6.35 20.51
C VAL A 40 -20.48 6.95 20.44
N LEU A 41 -20.36 8.28 20.46
CA LEU A 41 -19.09 8.99 20.32
C LEU A 41 -18.02 8.59 21.37
N PRO A 42 -18.31 8.48 22.68
CA PRO A 42 -17.30 8.07 23.66
C PRO A 42 -16.81 6.63 23.47
N VAL A 43 -17.63 5.75 22.90
CA VAL A 43 -17.23 4.36 22.59
C VAL A 43 -16.35 4.30 21.35
N LEU A 44 -16.62 5.15 20.35
CA LEU A 44 -15.86 5.15 19.09
C LEU A 44 -14.52 5.89 19.20
N ARG A 45 -14.42 6.92 20.05
CA ARG A 45 -13.18 7.68 20.32
C ARG A 45 -11.96 6.82 20.66
N PRO A 46 -12.01 5.87 21.61
CA PRO A 46 -10.85 5.04 21.93
C PRO A 46 -10.44 4.14 20.76
N VAL A 47 -11.39 3.63 19.98
CA VAL A 47 -11.10 2.82 18.78
C VAL A 47 -10.36 3.65 17.75
N LEU A 48 -10.88 4.83 17.39
CA LEU A 48 -10.22 5.73 16.44
C LEU A 48 -8.83 6.14 16.93
N LYS A 49 -8.69 6.50 18.21
CA LYS A 49 -7.42 6.89 18.80
C LYS A 49 -6.42 5.73 18.82
N ALA A 50 -6.88 4.52 19.12
CA ALA A 50 -6.06 3.32 19.08
C ALA A 50 -5.61 2.99 17.65
N THR A 51 -6.49 3.09 16.66
CA THR A 51 -6.16 2.89 15.24
C THR A 51 -5.10 3.87 14.78
N ILE A 52 -5.28 5.17 15.04
CA ILE A 52 -4.31 6.21 14.66
C ILE A 52 -2.97 5.95 15.36
N LYS A 53 -2.97 5.74 16.68
CA LYS A 53 -1.75 5.51 17.45
C LYS A 53 -1.01 4.25 16.98
N THR A 54 -1.74 3.18 16.71
CA THR A 54 -1.17 1.92 16.22
C THR A 54 -0.58 2.09 14.84
N GLY A 55 -1.29 2.77 13.93
CA GLY A 55 -0.80 3.05 12.58
C GLY A 55 0.49 3.87 12.59
N VAL A 56 0.54 4.95 13.38
CA VAL A 56 1.74 5.78 13.54
C VAL A 56 2.90 4.97 14.13
N THR A 57 2.64 4.20 15.19
CA THR A 57 3.68 3.39 15.84
C THR A 57 4.23 2.30 14.90
N ALA A 58 3.36 1.63 14.15
CA ALA A 58 3.74 0.63 13.17
C ALA A 58 4.55 1.23 12.01
N PHE A 59 4.18 2.44 11.56
CA PHE A 59 4.90 3.16 10.52
C PHE A 59 6.32 3.52 10.96
N GLU A 60 6.50 4.12 12.14
CA GLU A 60 7.85 4.47 12.64
C GLU A 60 8.73 3.23 12.83
N LYS A 61 8.17 2.14 13.39
CA LYS A 61 8.90 0.87 13.54
C LYS A 61 9.29 0.27 12.19
N THR A 62 8.41 0.31 11.21
CA THR A 62 8.72 -0.15 9.85
C THR A 62 9.82 0.69 9.22
N LYS A 63 9.76 2.02 9.37
CA LYS A 63 10.78 2.93 8.84
C LYS A 63 12.16 2.64 9.45
N GLN A 64 12.20 2.40 10.76
CA GLN A 64 13.42 2.01 11.46
C GLN A 64 13.94 0.64 10.98
N ALA A 65 13.07 -0.38 10.89
CA ALA A 65 13.45 -1.70 10.42
C ALA A 65 14.00 -1.69 8.98
N ILE A 66 13.42 -0.87 8.10
CA ILE A 66 13.92 -0.67 6.74
C ILE A 66 15.29 0.02 6.75
N ALA A 67 15.51 1.01 7.62
CA ALA A 67 16.81 1.67 7.73
C ALA A 67 17.91 0.69 8.18
N GLU A 68 17.67 -0.06 9.27
CA GLU A 68 18.60 -1.06 9.79
C GLU A 68 18.88 -2.16 8.75
N THR A 69 17.84 -2.67 8.08
CA THR A 69 18.01 -3.67 7.01
C THR A 69 18.74 -3.08 5.80
N GLY A 70 18.47 -1.82 5.47
CA GLY A 70 19.10 -1.10 4.36
C GLY A 70 20.60 -0.92 4.57
N GLU A 71 21.05 -0.65 5.80
CA GLU A 71 22.48 -0.60 6.16
C GLU A 71 23.15 -1.96 5.93
N ILE A 72 22.56 -3.05 6.44
CA ILE A 72 23.10 -4.41 6.23
C ILE A 72 23.20 -4.74 4.74
N LEU A 73 22.16 -4.42 3.96
CA LEU A 73 22.16 -4.63 2.51
C LEU A 73 23.19 -3.75 1.80
N ALA A 74 23.38 -2.52 2.26
CA ALA A 74 24.37 -1.61 1.70
C ALA A 74 25.79 -2.13 1.94
N ASP A 75 26.07 -2.68 3.12
CA ASP A 75 27.35 -3.30 3.45
C ASP A 75 27.63 -4.51 2.55
N ILE A 76 26.67 -5.44 2.42
CA ILE A 76 26.78 -6.60 1.53
C ILE A 76 26.96 -6.16 0.07
N ALA A 77 26.21 -5.15 -0.38
CA ALA A 77 26.33 -4.63 -1.74
C ALA A 77 27.68 -3.93 -1.98
N ALA A 78 28.24 -3.28 -0.97
CA ALA A 78 29.57 -2.68 -1.04
C ALA A 78 30.65 -3.77 -1.15
N GLU A 79 30.54 -4.85 -0.35
CA GLU A 79 31.41 -6.01 -0.41
C GLU A 79 31.37 -6.68 -1.79
N ALA A 80 30.18 -7.04 -2.29
CA ALA A 80 30.02 -7.65 -3.61
C ALA A 80 30.54 -6.76 -4.76
N LYS A 81 30.36 -5.43 -4.67
CA LYS A 81 30.93 -4.48 -5.65
C LYS A 81 32.45 -4.42 -5.56
N ALA A 82 33.03 -4.50 -4.37
CA ALA A 82 34.47 -4.54 -4.19
C ALA A 82 35.06 -5.83 -4.77
N GLU A 83 34.40 -6.97 -4.58
CA GLU A 83 34.76 -8.25 -5.19
C GLU A 83 34.70 -8.20 -6.72
N ALA A 84 33.58 -7.72 -7.31
CA ALA A 84 33.43 -7.60 -8.75
C ALA A 84 34.47 -6.66 -9.40
N ARG A 85 34.85 -5.57 -8.72
CA ARG A 85 35.96 -4.71 -9.15
C ARG A 85 37.29 -5.43 -9.05
N THR A 86 37.53 -6.16 -7.96
CA THR A 86 38.76 -6.91 -7.78
C THR A 86 38.92 -7.99 -8.87
N ASP A 87 37.84 -8.69 -9.23
CA ASP A 87 37.84 -9.68 -10.29
C ASP A 87 38.10 -9.06 -11.68
N SER A 88 37.52 -7.90 -11.96
CA SER A 88 37.81 -7.17 -13.21
C SER A 88 39.25 -6.61 -13.26
N LEU A 89 39.81 -6.14 -12.15
CA LEU A 89 41.22 -5.74 -12.08
C LEU A 89 42.18 -6.95 -12.21
N LYS A 90 41.85 -8.10 -11.61
CA LYS A 90 42.61 -9.35 -11.79
C LYS A 90 42.60 -9.81 -13.25
N ALA A 91 41.46 -9.70 -13.94
CA ALA A 91 41.36 -10.01 -15.37
C ALA A 91 42.23 -9.09 -16.24
N VAL A 92 42.30 -7.79 -15.93
CA VAL A 92 43.18 -6.82 -16.62
C VAL A 92 44.66 -7.07 -16.31
N THR A 93 45.00 -7.46 -15.08
CA THR A 93 46.40 -7.70 -14.69
C THR A 93 46.93 -9.05 -15.20
N GLN A 94 46.07 -10.06 -15.33
CA GLN A 94 46.40 -11.32 -16.00
C GLN A 94 46.51 -11.18 -17.53
N ALA A 95 45.93 -10.13 -18.11
CA ALA A 95 46.21 -9.67 -19.48
C ALA A 95 47.48 -8.79 -19.53
N GLY A 96 48.54 -9.19 -18.80
CA GLY A 96 49.86 -8.56 -18.86
C GLY A 96 50.46 -8.56 -20.28
N PRO A 97 51.41 -7.67 -20.55
CA PRO A 97 51.77 -7.23 -21.90
C PRO A 97 52.14 -8.42 -22.77
N VAL A 98 51.46 -8.53 -23.92
CA VAL A 98 51.79 -9.48 -24.98
C VAL A 98 53.29 -9.35 -25.24
N GLN A 99 54.03 -10.38 -24.83
CA GLN A 99 55.46 -10.50 -25.04
C GLN A 99 55.69 -10.56 -26.55
N SER A 100 55.82 -9.39 -27.17
CA SER A 100 56.32 -9.22 -28.53
C SER A 100 57.83 -9.49 -28.50
N ALA A 101 58.19 -10.74 -28.26
CA ALA A 101 59.53 -11.24 -28.50
C ALA A 101 59.52 -11.81 -29.93
N ALA A 102 60.09 -11.01 -30.82
CA ALA A 102 61.03 -11.44 -31.85
C ALA A 102 60.90 -12.91 -32.29
N ASN A 103 60.21 -13.13 -33.41
CA ASN A 103 60.47 -14.29 -34.25
C ASN A 103 60.73 -13.76 -35.68
N GLU A 104 61.97 -13.32 -35.88
CA GLU A 104 62.57 -13.20 -37.21
C GLU A 104 63.04 -14.61 -37.62
N ASN A 105 62.50 -15.12 -38.73
CA ASN A 105 63.12 -16.13 -39.58
C ASN A 105 62.64 -15.91 -41.01
#